data_AF-A0AAW0KHG0-F1
#
_entry.id   AF-A0AAW0KHG0-F1
#
_cell.length_a   1.000
_cell.length_b   1.000
_cell.length_c   1.000
_cell.angle_alpha   90.00
_cell.angle_beta   90.00
_cell.angle_gamma   90.00
#
_symmetry.space_group_name_H-M   'P 1'
#
loop_
_entity.id
_entity.type
_entity.pdbx_description
1 polymer ?
#
loop_
_entity_poly.entity_id
_entity_poly.type
_entity_poly.pdbx_seq_one_letter_code
_entity_poly.pdbx_strand_id
1 'polypeptide(L)'
;MRSELGKITLDKTFEERDTLNEKIVESINVAARDWGLQCLRYEIRDISPPRGVRVAMEMQAEAERKKRAQVLESEGERQANINIADGKKASVILQSEAAKMDQINRALGEAEAILAKAKATAEGLATVSQTLKESGGIEAASLRIAEQYVQAFGNIAKEGTTMLLPSSAGNPANMMAQALTMYKSLIGNVSSVGSHDTSSTQLAAGVKGDASGETGYESLTTAKTTDTGYLGDSKPGFSLQSPNKGA
;
A
#
# COMPACT_ATOMS: atom_id res chain seq x y z
N MET A 1 -18.72 -52.91 -43.70
CA MET A 1 -17.45 -52.78 -42.93
C MET A 1 -16.48 -51.78 -43.56
N ARG A 2 -15.84 -52.06 -44.72
CA ARG A 2 -14.84 -51.15 -45.31
C ARG A 2 -15.36 -49.72 -45.55
N SER A 3 -16.60 -49.60 -46.03
CA SER A 3 -17.23 -48.30 -46.29
C SER A 3 -17.39 -47.45 -45.01
N GLU A 4 -17.81 -48.07 -43.90
CA GLU A 4 -17.98 -47.37 -42.62
C GLU A 4 -16.66 -47.00 -41.96
N LEU A 5 -15.65 -47.89 -42.05
CA LEU A 5 -14.29 -47.60 -41.58
C LEU A 5 -13.61 -46.44 -42.34
N GLY A 6 -13.95 -46.22 -43.61
CA GLY A 6 -13.38 -45.14 -44.41
C GLY A 6 -13.93 -43.75 -44.10
N LYS A 7 -15.06 -43.65 -43.38
CA LYS A 7 -15.71 -42.37 -43.04
C LYS A 7 -15.18 -41.74 -41.75
N ILE A 8 -14.48 -42.50 -40.92
CA ILE A 8 -14.04 -42.09 -39.58
C ILE A 8 -12.51 -41.98 -39.57
N THR A 9 -11.96 -41.03 -38.81
CA THR A 9 -10.51 -40.90 -38.63
C THR A 9 -9.95 -42.03 -37.77
N LEU A 10 -8.66 -42.32 -37.94
CA LEU A 10 -8.00 -43.42 -37.22
C LEU A 10 -8.09 -43.26 -35.69
N ASP A 11 -7.89 -42.05 -35.18
CA ASP A 11 -7.98 -41.77 -33.74
C ASP A 11 -9.37 -42.02 -33.18
N LYS A 12 -10.41 -41.52 -33.87
CA LYS A 12 -11.82 -41.76 -33.49
C LYS A 12 -12.22 -43.23 -33.56
N THR A 13 -11.59 -44.00 -34.44
CA THR A 13 -11.79 -45.45 -34.52
C THR A 13 -11.28 -46.17 -33.27
N PHE A 14 -10.26 -45.62 -32.60
CA PHE A 14 -9.75 -46.14 -31.33
C PHE A 14 -10.52 -45.62 -30.11
N GLU A 15 -10.98 -44.36 -30.14
CA GLU A 15 -11.73 -43.73 -29.06
C GLU A 15 -13.18 -44.23 -28.95
N GLU A 16 -13.85 -44.45 -30.09
CA GLU A 16 -15.30 -44.70 -30.14
C GLU A 16 -15.67 -46.06 -30.77
N ARG A 17 -15.01 -47.14 -30.34
CA ARG A 17 -15.23 -48.50 -30.91
C ARG A 17 -16.70 -48.95 -30.84
N ASP A 18 -17.41 -48.61 -29.78
CA ASP A 18 -18.81 -49.03 -29.60
C ASP A 18 -19.73 -48.37 -30.63
N THR A 19 -19.54 -47.08 -30.89
CA THR A 19 -20.32 -46.35 -31.91
C THR A 19 -20.09 -46.91 -33.33
N LEU A 20 -18.86 -47.39 -33.59
CA LEU A 20 -18.52 -48.03 -34.85
C LEU A 20 -19.16 -49.41 -34.97
N ASN A 21 -19.18 -50.19 -33.88
CA ASN A 21 -19.85 -51.48 -33.83
C ASN A 21 -21.34 -51.34 -34.15
N GLU A 22 -22.02 -50.37 -33.53
CA GLU A 22 -23.45 -50.08 -33.79
C GLU A 22 -23.71 -49.74 -35.25
N LYS A 23 -22.94 -48.81 -35.83
CA LYS A 23 -23.07 -48.42 -37.25
C LYS A 23 -22.82 -49.58 -38.20
N ILE A 24 -21.88 -50.47 -37.86
CA ILE A 24 -21.60 -51.67 -38.66
C ILE A 24 -22.78 -52.64 -38.59
N VAL A 25 -23.33 -52.91 -37.40
CA VAL A 25 -24.51 -53.77 -37.21
C VAL A 25 -25.70 -53.23 -38.01
N GLU A 26 -25.95 -51.92 -37.94
CA GLU A 26 -27.02 -51.27 -38.69
C GLU A 26 -26.84 -51.48 -40.20
N SER A 27 -25.65 -51.19 -40.74
CA SER A 27 -25.36 -51.36 -42.17
C SER A 27 -25.50 -52.81 -42.66
N ILE A 28 -25.11 -53.78 -41.83
CA ILE A 28 -25.23 -55.21 -42.14
C ILE A 28 -26.69 -55.65 -42.12
N ASN A 29 -27.46 -55.22 -41.11
CA ASN A 29 -28.87 -55.59 -40.98
C ASN A 29 -29.72 -55.03 -42.13
N VAL A 30 -29.38 -53.87 -42.69
CA VAL A 30 -30.05 -53.33 -43.89
C VAL A 30 -29.92 -54.28 -45.08
N ALA A 31 -28.72 -54.82 -45.32
CA ALA A 31 -28.47 -55.75 -46.43
C ALA A 31 -28.95 -57.20 -46.13
N ALA A 32 -28.92 -57.61 -44.86
CA ALA A 32 -29.28 -58.98 -44.45
C ALA A 32 -30.80 -59.24 -44.42
N ARG A 33 -31.63 -58.19 -44.40
CA ARG A 33 -33.10 -58.27 -44.45
C ARG A 33 -33.61 -59.05 -45.66
N ASP A 34 -33.00 -58.85 -46.83
CA ASP A 34 -33.40 -59.53 -48.07
C ASP A 34 -33.20 -61.05 -48.00
N TRP A 35 -32.33 -61.50 -47.08
CA TRP A 35 -31.96 -62.91 -46.91
C TRP A 35 -32.59 -63.53 -45.65
N GLY A 36 -33.40 -62.76 -44.91
CA GLY A 36 -34.02 -63.22 -43.67
C GLY A 36 -33.04 -63.44 -42.51
N LEU A 37 -31.85 -62.85 -42.56
CA LEU A 37 -30.81 -62.98 -41.53
C LEU A 37 -30.78 -61.72 -40.64
N GLN A 38 -30.55 -61.91 -39.34
CA GLN A 38 -30.39 -60.80 -38.38
C GLN A 38 -29.05 -60.92 -37.64
N CYS A 39 -28.23 -59.87 -37.71
CA CYS A 39 -27.00 -59.75 -36.96
C CYS A 39 -27.30 -59.15 -35.58
N LEU A 40 -27.02 -59.91 -34.52
CA LEU A 40 -27.33 -59.51 -33.14
C LEU A 40 -26.22 -58.66 -32.51
N ARG A 41 -24.95 -58.94 -32.82
CA ARG A 41 -23.79 -58.22 -32.27
C ARG A 41 -22.61 -58.32 -33.21
N TYR A 42 -21.88 -57.21 -33.34
CA TYR A 42 -20.60 -57.14 -34.02
C TYR A 42 -19.56 -56.56 -33.05
N GLU A 43 -18.36 -57.13 -33.04
CA GLU A 43 -17.27 -56.66 -32.19
C GLU A 43 -15.96 -56.66 -32.97
N ILE A 44 -15.31 -55.51 -33.01
CA ILE A 44 -13.98 -55.36 -33.60
C ILE A 44 -12.94 -55.88 -32.61
N ARG A 45 -12.22 -56.93 -33.01
CA ARG A 45 -11.12 -57.50 -32.24
C ARG A 45 -9.90 -56.57 -32.25
N ASP A 46 -9.13 -56.59 -33.34
CA ASP A 46 -7.86 -55.87 -33.44
C ASP A 46 -7.80 -55.02 -34.71
N ILE A 47 -7.36 -53.77 -34.55
CA ILE A 47 -7.01 -52.87 -35.64
C ILE A 47 -5.51 -52.61 -35.52
N SER A 48 -4.72 -53.19 -36.42
CA SER A 48 -3.27 -53.03 -36.42
C SER A 48 -2.86 -52.05 -37.52
N PRO A 49 -2.52 -50.79 -37.17
CA PRO A 49 -1.98 -49.84 -38.14
C PRO A 49 -0.55 -50.26 -38.54
N PRO A 50 -0.12 -49.95 -39.77
CA PRO A 50 1.23 -50.23 -40.23
C PRO A 50 2.27 -49.48 -39.38
N ARG A 51 3.48 -50.04 -39.26
CA ARG A 51 4.53 -49.56 -38.34
C ARG A 51 4.83 -48.07 -38.51
N GLY A 52 4.87 -47.56 -39.75
CA GLY A 52 5.14 -46.13 -40.01
C GLY A 52 4.11 -45.19 -39.41
N VAL A 53 2.82 -45.55 -39.48
CA VAL A 53 1.73 -44.74 -38.91
C VAL A 53 1.77 -44.78 -37.38
N ARG A 54 2.04 -45.95 -36.80
CA ARG A 54 2.17 -46.09 -35.34
C ARG A 54 3.26 -45.19 -34.75
N VAL A 55 4.45 -45.20 -35.36
CA VAL A 55 5.57 -44.36 -34.95
C VAL A 55 5.22 -42.88 -35.07
N ALA A 56 4.55 -42.47 -36.15
CA ALA A 56 4.11 -41.09 -36.33
C ALA A 56 3.08 -40.66 -35.27
N MET A 57 2.11 -41.52 -34.94
CA MET A 57 1.13 -41.27 -33.88
C MET A 57 1.78 -41.17 -32.51
N GLU A 58 2.73 -42.06 -32.19
CA GLU A 58 3.50 -42.01 -30.94
C GLU A 58 4.29 -40.70 -30.82
N MET A 59 4.97 -40.29 -31.89
CA MET A 59 5.70 -39.02 -31.94
C MET A 59 4.77 -37.81 -31.78
N GLN A 60 3.60 -37.84 -32.42
CA GLN A 60 2.61 -36.76 -32.30
C GLN A 60 2.06 -36.68 -30.87
N ALA A 61 1.68 -37.82 -30.27
CA ALA A 61 1.17 -37.88 -28.91
C ALA A 61 2.23 -37.44 -27.89
N GLU A 62 3.50 -37.83 -28.09
CA GLU A 62 4.61 -37.38 -27.25
C GLU A 62 4.85 -35.87 -27.40
N ALA A 63 4.85 -35.35 -28.63
CA ALA A 63 5.02 -33.93 -28.88
C ALA A 63 3.89 -33.09 -28.25
N GLU A 64 2.64 -33.55 -28.34
CA GLU A 64 1.51 -32.88 -27.71
C GLU A 64 1.60 -32.94 -26.19
N ARG A 65 1.95 -34.10 -25.61
CA ARG A 65 2.18 -34.21 -24.16
C ARG A 65 3.28 -33.26 -23.69
N LYS A 66 4.41 -33.21 -24.41
CA LYS A 66 5.51 -32.28 -24.11
C LYS A 66 5.07 -30.82 -24.21
N LYS A 67 4.31 -30.46 -25.25
CA LYS A 67 3.76 -29.11 -25.41
C LYS A 67 2.83 -28.75 -24.24
N ARG A 68 1.90 -29.64 -23.89
CA ARG A 68 0.97 -29.42 -22.77
C ARG A 68 1.72 -29.28 -21.44
N ALA A 69 2.72 -30.13 -21.20
CA ALA A 69 3.56 -30.05 -20.00
C ALA A 69 4.34 -28.72 -19.95
N GLN A 70 4.96 -28.29 -21.05
CA GLN A 70 5.71 -27.05 -21.11
C GLN A 70 4.83 -25.81 -20.89
N VAL A 71 3.62 -25.80 -21.45
CA VAL A 71 2.67 -24.69 -21.23
C VAL A 71 2.27 -24.64 -19.75
N LEU A 72 1.92 -25.79 -19.16
CA LEU A 72 1.51 -25.86 -17.76
C LEU A 72 2.64 -25.47 -16.81
N GLU A 73 3.89 -25.87 -17.11
CA GLU A 73 5.06 -25.47 -16.33
C GLU A 73 5.28 -23.95 -16.42
N SER A 74 5.25 -23.38 -17.63
CA SER A 74 5.42 -21.94 -17.83
C SER A 74 4.32 -21.12 -17.15
N GLU A 75 3.08 -21.60 -17.17
CA GLU A 75 1.97 -20.98 -16.44
C GLU A 75 2.16 -21.08 -14.92
N GLY A 76 2.61 -22.23 -14.43
CA GLY A 76 2.96 -22.45 -13.03
C GLY A 76 4.07 -21.50 -12.56
N GLU A 77 5.16 -21.40 -13.31
CA GLU A 77 6.26 -20.48 -13.03
C GLU A 77 5.81 -19.02 -13.04
N ARG A 78 5.01 -18.62 -14.03
CA ARG A 78 4.45 -17.26 -14.11
C ARG A 78 3.61 -16.96 -12.88
N GLN A 79 2.72 -17.87 -12.49
CA GLN A 79 1.86 -17.68 -11.32
C GLN A 79 2.67 -17.65 -10.01
N ALA A 80 3.68 -18.52 -9.87
CA ALA A 80 4.57 -18.51 -8.72
C ALA A 80 5.33 -17.18 -8.60
N ASN A 81 5.86 -16.66 -9.71
CA ASN A 81 6.58 -15.38 -9.73
C ASN A 81 5.67 -14.21 -9.36
N ILE A 82 4.42 -14.19 -9.84
CA ILE A 82 3.42 -13.19 -9.47
C ILE A 82 3.14 -13.26 -7.96
N ASN A 83 2.89 -14.45 -7.42
CA ASN A 83 2.61 -14.64 -6.00
C ASN A 83 3.80 -14.19 -5.12
N ILE A 84 5.03 -14.47 -5.53
CA ILE A 84 6.24 -14.00 -4.83
C ILE A 84 6.34 -12.47 -4.89
N ALA A 85 6.10 -11.87 -6.05
CA ALA A 85 6.16 -10.41 -6.21
C ALA A 85 5.10 -9.71 -5.36
N ASP A 86 3.87 -10.22 -5.36
CA ASP A 86 2.77 -9.69 -4.54
C ASP A 86 3.03 -9.88 -3.05
N GLY A 87 3.54 -11.04 -2.64
CA GLY A 87 3.96 -11.28 -1.26
C GLY A 87 5.05 -10.31 -0.79
N LYS A 88 6.06 -10.05 -1.64
CA LYS A 88 7.10 -9.05 -1.37
C LYS A 88 6.53 -7.64 -1.26
N LYS A 89 5.66 -7.25 -2.19
CA LYS A 89 4.99 -5.94 -2.18
C LYS A 89 4.18 -5.74 -0.89
N ALA A 90 3.35 -6.72 -0.54
CA ALA A 90 2.55 -6.69 0.68
C ALA A 90 3.44 -6.63 1.92
N SER A 91 4.52 -7.42 1.97
CA SER A 91 5.47 -7.41 3.09
C SER A 91 6.12 -6.04 3.28
N VAL A 92 6.57 -5.38 2.21
CA VAL A 92 7.18 -4.04 2.30
C VAL A 92 6.18 -2.99 2.76
N ILE A 93 4.93 -3.04 2.27
CA ILE A 93 3.86 -2.12 2.72
C ILE A 93 3.60 -2.31 4.21
N LEU A 94 3.39 -3.55 4.66
CA LEU A 94 3.13 -3.87 6.06
C LEU A 94 4.30 -3.46 6.96
N GLN A 95 5.55 -3.65 6.52
CA GLN A 95 6.72 -3.20 7.26
C GLN A 95 6.77 -1.67 7.38
N SER A 96 6.47 -0.95 6.29
CA SER A 96 6.43 0.52 6.31
C SER A 96 5.31 1.05 7.21
N GLU A 97 4.13 0.41 7.18
CA GLU A 97 3.01 0.77 8.05
C GLU A 97 3.29 0.47 9.51
N ALA A 98 3.87 -0.70 9.80
CA ALA A 98 4.30 -1.07 11.14
C ALA A 98 5.36 -0.09 11.68
N ALA A 99 6.38 0.26 10.88
CA ALA A 99 7.40 1.22 11.28
C ALA A 99 6.81 2.61 11.59
N LYS A 100 5.84 3.07 10.78
CA LYS A 100 5.13 4.33 11.04
C LYS A 100 4.34 4.26 12.34
N MET A 101 3.60 3.18 12.55
CA MET A 101 2.80 3.00 13.76
C MET A 101 3.67 2.91 15.01
N ASP A 102 4.80 2.19 14.92
CA ASP A 102 5.78 2.08 15.99
C ASP A 102 6.36 3.45 16.37
N GLN A 103 6.70 4.28 15.38
CA GLN A 103 7.19 5.65 15.63
C GLN A 103 6.14 6.51 16.33
N ILE A 104 4.88 6.45 15.89
CA ILE A 104 3.77 7.18 16.52
C ILE A 104 3.58 6.71 17.96
N ASN A 105 3.54 5.40 18.19
CA ASN A 105 3.35 4.83 19.52
C ASN A 105 4.49 5.20 20.47
N ARG A 106 5.73 5.19 19.99
CA ARG A 106 6.89 5.63 20.78
C ARG A 106 6.80 7.11 21.13
N ALA A 107 6.51 7.97 20.14
CA ALA A 107 6.37 9.40 20.37
C ALA A 107 5.24 9.72 21.36
N LEU A 108 4.10 9.02 21.25
CA LEU A 108 2.99 9.16 22.20
C LEU A 108 3.37 8.68 23.60
N GLY A 109 4.03 7.52 23.72
CA GLY A 109 4.50 7.00 25.00
C GLY A 109 5.53 7.92 25.67
N GLU A 110 6.44 8.52 24.89
CA GLU A 110 7.39 9.51 25.37
C GLU A 110 6.68 10.80 25.84
N ALA A 111 5.74 11.31 25.06
CA ALA A 111 4.95 12.49 25.43
C ALA A 111 4.15 12.25 26.72
N GLU A 112 3.50 11.10 26.84
CA GLU A 112 2.75 10.72 28.04
C GLU A 112 3.67 10.57 29.25
N ALA A 113 4.84 9.95 29.08
CA ALA A 113 5.84 9.84 30.14
C ALA A 113 6.36 11.20 30.60
N ILE A 114 6.58 12.15 29.68
CA ILE A 114 6.99 13.52 30.01
C ILE A 114 5.87 14.24 30.77
N LEU A 115 4.62 14.13 30.32
CA LEU A 115 3.47 14.74 31.01
C LEU A 115 3.29 14.16 32.42
N ALA A 116 3.40 12.84 32.57
CA ALA A 116 3.31 12.19 33.88
C ALA A 116 4.43 12.65 34.82
N LYS A 117 5.67 12.73 34.32
CA LYS A 117 6.81 13.26 35.09
C LYS A 117 6.60 14.72 35.46
N ALA A 118 6.21 15.57 34.50
CA ALA A 118 5.97 16.99 34.72
C ALA A 118 4.88 17.21 35.78
N LYS A 119 3.77 16.45 35.69
CA LYS A 119 2.69 16.49 36.67
C LYS A 119 3.17 16.07 38.06
N ALA A 120 3.88 14.95 38.17
CA ALA A 120 4.43 14.48 39.44
C ALA A 120 5.42 15.49 40.04
N THR A 121 6.26 16.12 39.21
CA THR A 121 7.17 17.18 39.67
C THR A 121 6.40 18.42 40.13
N ALA A 122 5.37 18.85 39.41
CA ALA A 122 4.56 20.01 39.77
C ALA A 122 3.83 19.78 41.11
N GLU A 123 3.25 18.59 41.30
CA GLU A 123 2.62 18.19 42.56
C GLU A 123 3.65 18.16 43.71
N GLY A 124 4.82 17.57 43.48
CA GLY A 124 5.90 17.54 44.46
C GLY A 124 6.41 18.94 44.84
N LEU A 125 6.64 19.82 43.85
CA LEU A 125 7.00 21.22 44.09
C LEU A 125 5.90 21.97 44.84
N ALA A 126 4.63 21.71 44.52
CA ALA A 126 3.51 22.33 45.23
C ALA A 126 3.51 21.91 46.70
N THR A 127 3.70 20.62 47.00
CA THR A 127 3.83 20.13 48.39
C THR A 127 5.02 20.77 49.09
N VAL A 128 6.20 20.79 48.47
CA VAL A 128 7.40 21.43 49.04
C VAL A 128 7.16 22.92 49.29
N SER A 129 6.58 23.64 48.34
CA SER A 129 6.26 25.06 48.47
C SER A 129 5.28 25.33 49.63
N GLN A 130 4.37 24.39 49.90
CA GLN A 130 3.45 24.48 51.03
C GLN A 130 4.19 24.28 52.36
N THR A 131 5.07 23.28 52.46
CA THR A 131 5.89 23.05 53.66
C THR A 131 6.86 24.21 53.95
N LEU A 132 7.38 24.89 52.93
CA LEU A 132 8.26 26.05 53.12
C LEU A 132 7.54 27.28 53.72
N LYS A 133 6.22 27.38 53.56
CA LYS A 133 5.42 28.45 54.17
C LYS A 133 5.18 28.23 55.66
N GLU A 134 5.38 27.03 56.17
CA GLU A 134 5.30 26.71 57.60
C GLU A 134 6.53 27.27 58.35
N SER A 135 6.39 27.56 59.65
CA SER A 135 7.41 28.30 60.42
C SER A 135 8.76 27.57 60.45
N GLY A 136 9.82 28.21 59.96
CA GLY A 136 11.19 27.66 59.90
C GLY A 136 11.54 26.91 58.60
N GLY A 137 10.63 26.88 57.62
CA GLY A 137 10.85 26.19 56.34
C GLY A 137 11.96 26.80 55.47
N ILE A 138 12.20 28.11 55.56
CA ILE A 138 13.22 28.81 54.77
C ILE A 138 14.62 28.48 55.29
N GLU A 139 14.83 28.49 56.61
CA GLU A 139 16.10 28.10 57.23
C GLU A 139 16.43 26.62 56.93
N ALA A 140 15.46 25.71 57.05
CA ALA A 140 15.65 24.29 56.73
C ALA A 140 15.98 24.05 55.24
N ALA A 141 15.35 24.80 54.34
CA ALA A 141 15.66 24.73 52.90
C ALA A 141 17.09 25.19 52.60
N SER A 142 17.55 26.28 53.23
CA SER A 142 18.91 26.79 53.04
C SER A 142 19.99 25.79 53.47
N LEU A 143 19.78 25.09 54.59
CA LEU A 143 20.71 24.09 55.11
C LEU A 143 20.77 22.85 54.20
N ARG A 144 19.61 22.43 53.68
CA ARG A 144 19.53 21.33 52.70
C ARG A 144 20.20 21.66 51.36
N ILE A 145 20.11 22.90 50.87
CA ILE A 145 20.84 23.35 49.68
C ILE A 145 22.35 23.32 49.94
N ALA A 146 22.80 23.77 51.11
CA ALA A 146 24.21 23.70 51.49
C ALA A 146 24.73 22.25 51.55
N GLU A 147 23.96 21.33 52.14
CA GLU A 147 24.28 19.89 52.15
C GLU A 147 24.37 19.31 50.73
N GLN A 148 23.40 19.61 49.86
CA GLN A 148 23.41 19.16 48.46
C GLN A 148 24.59 19.73 47.68
N TYR A 149 24.94 20.99 47.89
CA TYR A 149 26.10 21.61 47.27
C TYR A 149 27.40 20.91 47.69
N VAL A 150 27.59 20.64 48.99
CA VAL A 150 28.76 19.92 49.50
C VAL A 150 28.80 18.48 48.96
N GLN A 151 27.66 17.78 48.88
CA GLN A 151 27.59 16.44 48.30
C GLN A 151 27.89 16.44 46.79
N ALA A 152 27.31 17.36 46.02
CA ALA A 152 27.57 17.49 44.58
C ALA A 152 29.03 17.85 44.31
N PHE A 153 29.59 18.77 45.09
CA PHE A 153 31.01 19.11 45.05
C PHE A 153 31.88 17.89 45.42
N GLY A 154 31.46 17.10 46.41
CA GLY A 154 32.12 15.85 46.80
C GLY A 154 32.08 14.77 45.70
N ASN A 155 31.01 14.70 44.91
CA ASN A 155 30.92 13.77 43.77
C ASN A 155 31.79 14.24 42.60
N ILE A 156 31.82 15.53 42.30
CA ILE A 156 32.71 16.12 41.28
C ILE A 156 34.19 15.94 41.68
N ALA A 157 34.52 16.12 42.96
CA ALA A 157 35.87 15.88 43.47
C ALA A 157 36.32 14.40 43.42
N LYS A 158 35.37 13.47 43.35
CA LYS A 158 35.65 12.03 43.16
C LYS A 158 35.80 11.62 41.70
N GLU A 159 35.09 12.28 40.77
CA GLU A 159 35.08 11.93 39.34
C GLU A 159 36.02 12.80 38.46
N GLY A 160 36.42 14.00 38.90
CA GLY A 160 37.24 14.94 38.10
C GLY A 160 38.73 14.99 38.50
N THR A 161 39.62 14.55 37.62
CA THR A 161 41.10 14.60 37.79
C THR A 161 41.78 15.88 37.26
N THR A 162 41.06 16.83 36.64
CA THR A 162 41.68 18.08 36.14
C THR A 162 40.89 19.30 36.56
N MET A 163 41.50 20.07 37.46
CA MET A 163 40.97 21.26 38.10
C MET A 163 41.44 22.50 37.32
N LEU A 164 40.60 23.04 36.43
CA LEU A 164 40.79 24.37 35.83
C LEU A 164 39.93 25.36 36.61
N LEU A 165 40.54 26.08 37.55
CA LEU A 165 39.93 27.25 38.16
C LEU A 165 40.14 28.41 37.20
N PRO A 166 39.07 29.06 36.69
CA PRO A 166 39.20 30.45 36.30
C PRO A 166 39.72 31.22 37.51
N SER A 167 40.74 32.05 37.33
CA SER A 167 41.37 32.90 38.35
C SER A 167 40.42 33.91 39.04
N SER A 168 39.11 33.84 38.77
CA SER A 168 38.03 34.59 39.43
C SER A 168 37.19 33.75 40.41
N ALA A 169 37.50 32.45 40.61
CA ALA A 169 36.74 31.56 41.51
C ALA A 169 36.87 31.89 43.02
N GLY A 170 37.55 32.98 43.39
CA GLY A 170 37.63 33.45 44.77
C GLY A 170 36.40 34.23 45.26
N ASN A 171 35.43 34.58 44.39
CA ASN A 171 34.31 35.42 44.80
C ASN A 171 32.94 34.98 44.19
N PRO A 172 32.11 34.23 44.93
CA PRO A 172 30.80 33.77 44.46
C PRO A 172 29.82 34.91 44.12
N ALA A 173 30.05 36.12 44.63
CA ALA A 173 29.23 37.29 44.34
C ALA A 173 29.31 37.73 42.85
N ASN A 174 30.49 37.63 42.22
CA ASN A 174 30.66 38.04 40.82
C ASN A 174 29.99 37.06 39.85
N MET A 175 29.97 35.75 40.17
CA MET A 175 29.24 34.76 39.37
C MET A 175 27.73 34.95 39.48
N MET A 176 27.21 35.21 40.69
CA MET A 176 25.80 35.53 40.92
C MET A 176 25.37 36.80 40.20
N ALA A 177 26.20 37.84 40.22
CA ALA A 177 25.92 39.08 39.48
C ALA A 177 25.82 38.82 37.97
N GLN A 178 26.76 38.07 37.39
CA GLN A 178 26.71 37.72 35.96
C GLN A 178 25.48 36.86 35.62
N ALA A 179 25.13 35.88 36.46
CA ALA A 179 23.95 35.05 36.28
C ALA A 179 22.64 35.86 36.35
N LEU A 180 22.51 36.77 37.33
CA LEU A 180 21.36 37.67 37.45
C LEU A 180 21.24 38.64 36.26
N THR A 181 22.37 39.07 35.71
CA THR A 181 22.39 39.96 34.53
C THR A 181 21.89 39.24 33.28
N MET A 182 22.28 37.97 33.08
CA MET A 182 21.75 37.13 31.99
C MET A 182 20.26 36.83 32.18
N TYR A 183 19.83 36.53 33.39
CA TYR A 183 18.42 36.33 33.73
C TYR A 183 17.57 37.58 33.42
N LYS A 184 18.06 38.77 33.79
CA LYS A 184 17.42 40.05 33.45
C LYS A 184 17.36 40.30 31.94
N SER A 185 18.40 39.92 31.20
CA SER A 185 18.41 40.02 29.74
C SER A 185 17.40 39.07 29.06
N LEU A 186 17.21 37.88 29.62
CA LEU A 186 16.21 36.91 29.12
C LEU A 186 14.78 37.36 29.42
N ILE A 187 14.53 37.92 30.61
CA ILE A 187 13.23 38.50 30.97
C ILE A 187 12.90 39.75 30.17
N GLY A 188 13.91 40.60 29.89
CA GLY A 188 13.73 41.78 29.05
C GLY A 188 13.29 41.45 27.62
N ASN A 189 13.81 40.36 27.05
CA ASN A 189 13.54 39.95 25.67
C ASN A 189 12.21 39.21 25.46
N VAL A 190 11.61 38.64 26.51
CA VAL A 190 10.30 37.97 26.42
C VAL A 190 9.14 38.98 26.26
N SER A 191 9.37 40.26 26.59
CA SER A 191 8.37 41.32 26.52
C SER A 191 8.09 41.87 25.11
N SER A 192 8.94 41.60 24.11
CA SER A 192 8.88 42.26 22.79
C SER A 192 8.57 41.35 21.60
N VAL A 193 8.18 40.09 21.82
CA VAL A 193 7.79 39.17 20.73
C VAL A 193 6.27 39.02 20.71
N GLY A 194 5.59 40.06 20.22
CA GLY A 194 4.13 40.09 20.18
C GLY A 194 3.58 41.25 19.35
N SER A 195 3.97 41.36 18.08
CA SER A 195 3.19 42.04 17.01
C SER A 195 3.98 42.03 15.70
N HIS A 196 3.54 41.22 14.74
CA HIS A 196 3.94 41.37 13.34
C HIS A 196 2.66 41.52 12.53
N ASP A 197 2.27 42.77 12.27
CA ASP A 197 1.11 43.12 11.46
C ASP A 197 1.41 42.96 9.96
N THR A 198 0.45 42.38 9.26
CA THR A 198 0.44 42.22 7.80
C THR A 198 -0.28 43.44 7.20
N SER A 199 0.45 44.31 6.50
CA SER A 199 -0.13 45.49 5.87
C SER A 199 -0.72 45.17 4.49
N SER A 200 -2.05 45.19 4.39
CA SER A 200 -2.78 45.35 3.14
C SER A 200 -3.13 46.83 2.92
N THR A 201 -2.79 47.36 1.76
CA THR A 201 -3.09 48.73 1.32
C THR A 201 -4.55 48.85 0.87
N GLN A 202 -5.30 49.78 1.49
CA GLN A 202 -6.66 50.19 1.11
C GLN A 202 -6.66 51.44 0.21
N LEU A 203 -7.53 51.43 -0.81
CA LEU A 203 -8.17 52.59 -1.47
C LEU A 203 -9.63 52.15 -1.70
N ALA A 204 -10.58 52.49 -0.82
CA ALA A 204 -11.52 53.64 -0.89
C ALA A 204 -12.35 53.68 -2.20
N ALA A 205 -13.67 53.89 -2.26
CA ALA A 205 -14.78 54.09 -1.32
C ALA A 205 -16.09 54.02 -2.15
N GLY A 206 -17.26 53.71 -1.57
CA GLY A 206 -18.54 53.91 -2.29
C GLY A 206 -19.81 53.21 -1.77
N VAL A 207 -20.36 53.70 -0.65
CA VAL A 207 -21.79 53.92 -0.31
C VAL A 207 -22.83 52.76 -0.31
N LYS A 208 -23.66 52.79 0.74
CA LYS A 208 -24.69 51.86 1.25
C LYS A 208 -26.05 51.82 0.52
N GLY A 209 -26.74 50.68 0.71
CA GLY A 209 -28.19 50.52 0.98
C GLY A 209 -29.06 50.28 -0.26
N ASP A 210 -30.13 49.46 -0.30
CA ASP A 210 -30.82 48.62 0.68
C ASP A 210 -31.83 47.70 -0.09
N ALA A 211 -32.26 46.60 0.54
CA ALA A 211 -33.55 45.88 0.42
C ALA A 211 -34.08 45.26 -0.92
N SER A 212 -34.11 43.92 -0.92
CA SER A 212 -35.13 42.93 -1.37
C SER A 212 -36.28 43.30 -2.33
N GLY A 213 -36.49 42.43 -3.34
CA GLY A 213 -37.78 42.26 -4.04
C GLY A 213 -37.74 41.23 -5.19
N GLU A 214 -38.44 40.09 -5.02
CA GLU A 214 -38.72 39.11 -6.09
C GLU A 214 -39.84 39.60 -7.03
N THR A 215 -39.79 39.18 -8.30
CA THR A 215 -40.86 38.70 -9.22
C THR A 215 -40.27 38.66 -10.65
N GLY A 216 -40.35 37.56 -11.43
CA GLY A 216 -41.42 37.25 -12.40
C GLY A 216 -41.58 38.39 -13.42
N TYR A 217 -41.53 38.27 -14.76
CA TYR A 217 -42.09 37.37 -15.78
C TYR A 217 -41.50 37.87 -17.13
N GLU A 218 -41.20 37.08 -18.17
CA GLU A 218 -42.06 36.62 -19.29
C GLU A 218 -41.09 35.94 -20.30
N SER A 219 -41.30 34.71 -20.80
CA SER A 219 -42.19 34.31 -21.92
C SER A 219 -41.99 35.16 -23.19
N LEU A 220 -41.85 34.65 -24.42
CA LEU A 220 -42.74 33.69 -25.08
C LEU A 220 -42.16 33.35 -26.49
N THR A 221 -42.11 32.04 -26.84
CA THR A 221 -42.53 31.41 -28.13
C THR A 221 -41.90 31.81 -29.49
N THR A 222 -41.83 31.00 -30.55
CA THR A 222 -42.20 29.59 -30.88
C THR A 222 -41.67 29.31 -32.30
N ALA A 223 -41.24 28.08 -32.57
CA ALA A 223 -41.56 27.23 -33.74
C ALA A 223 -40.45 26.18 -33.94
N LYS A 224 -40.70 24.89 -33.66
CA LYS A 224 -40.96 23.80 -34.65
C LYS A 224 -39.85 23.71 -35.73
N THR A 225 -39.19 22.58 -35.99
CA THR A 225 -39.72 21.21 -36.19
C THR A 225 -38.56 20.21 -36.28
N THR A 226 -38.90 18.95 -36.09
CA THR A 226 -38.10 17.74 -35.99
C THR A 226 -37.50 17.22 -37.31
N ASP A 227 -36.37 16.53 -37.16
CA ASP A 227 -36.00 15.24 -37.77
C ASP A 227 -35.44 15.18 -39.20
N THR A 228 -34.23 14.61 -39.34
CA THR A 228 -33.92 13.38 -40.13
C THR A 228 -32.40 13.20 -40.25
N GLY A 229 -31.91 12.00 -39.93
CA GLY A 229 -30.48 11.68 -39.90
C GLY A 229 -29.86 11.33 -41.24
N TYR A 230 -28.53 11.21 -41.27
CA TYR A 230 -27.76 10.42 -42.24
C TYR A 230 -26.45 9.91 -41.62
N LEU A 231 -26.15 8.64 -41.93
CA LEU A 231 -24.95 7.87 -41.64
C LEU A 231 -23.72 8.40 -42.38
N GLY A 232 -22.52 8.20 -41.83
CA GLY A 232 -21.28 8.31 -42.62
C GLY A 232 -19.98 8.47 -41.83
N ASP A 233 -19.44 7.33 -41.37
CA ASP A 233 -18.02 6.91 -41.41
C ASP A 233 -16.90 7.96 -41.33
N SER A 234 -16.02 7.84 -40.31
CA SER A 234 -14.57 8.06 -40.42
C SER A 234 -13.83 7.64 -39.13
N LYS A 235 -13.00 6.60 -39.24
CA LYS A 235 -12.05 6.11 -38.22
C LYS A 235 -10.97 7.15 -37.88
N PRO A 236 -10.38 7.16 -36.66
CA PRO A 236 -9.05 7.71 -36.46
C PRO A 236 -7.98 6.61 -36.51
N GLY A 237 -6.99 6.80 -37.38
CA GLY A 237 -5.76 6.01 -37.41
C GLY A 237 -4.81 6.42 -36.29
N PHE A 238 -4.24 5.44 -35.58
CA PHE A 238 -3.19 5.64 -34.59
C PHE A 238 -1.94 4.85 -35.07
N SER A 239 -0.89 5.59 -35.43
CA SER A 239 0.38 5.06 -35.95
C SER A 239 1.34 4.77 -34.80
N LEU A 240 1.94 3.57 -34.79
CA LEU A 240 2.98 3.15 -33.86
C LEU A 240 4.37 3.45 -34.45
N GLN A 241 5.11 4.34 -33.80
CA GLN A 241 6.50 4.65 -34.11
C GLN A 241 7.43 3.75 -33.28
N SER A 242 8.23 2.92 -33.95
CA SER A 242 9.24 2.05 -33.34
C SER A 242 10.57 2.79 -33.15
N PRO A 243 11.36 2.51 -32.09
CA PRO A 243 12.67 3.13 -31.91
C PRO A 243 13.77 2.42 -32.70
N ASN A 244 14.66 3.26 -33.22
CA ASN A 244 15.83 3.00 -34.03
C ASN A 244 16.89 2.15 -33.26
N LYS A 245 17.40 1.07 -33.87
CA LYS A 245 18.62 0.39 -33.42
C LYS A 245 19.75 0.77 -34.38
N GLY A 246 20.72 1.51 -33.86
CA GLY A 246 21.97 1.81 -34.55
C GLY A 246 22.83 0.56 -34.72
N ALA A 247 23.49 0.50 -35.87
CA ALA A 247 24.70 -0.24 -36.18
C ALA A 247 25.62 0.72 -36.91
#